data_AF-A0A9E2HMI7-F1
#
_entry.id   AF-A0A9E2HMI7-F1
#
_cell.length_a   1.000
_cell.length_b   1.000
_cell.length_c   1.000
_cell.angle_alpha   90.00
_cell.angle_beta   90.00
_cell.angle_gamma   90.00
#
_symmetry.space_group_name_H-M   'P 1'
#
loop_
_entity.id
_entity.type
_entity.pdbx_description
1 polymer ?
#
loop_
_entity_poly.entity_id
_entity_poly.type
_entity_poly.pdbx_seq_one_letter_code
_entity_poly.pdbx_strand_id
1 'polypeptide(L)'
;ESVFSLEDPSPNRLGFELERVMRTLYRIDDFQQVYFVIDSLEALKDETLKDFGPIYDRLEGKDDIAIEAILPTDTVFTRGTQAYAAKGGRFAA
;
A
#
# COMPACT_ATOMS: atom_id res chain seq x y z
N GLU A 1 -8.64 12.49 -2.42
CA GLU A 1 -7.47 11.77 -2.94
C GLU A 1 -6.22 12.63 -3.04
N SER A 2 -6.01 13.47 -4.06
CA SER A 2 -4.70 14.12 -4.29
C SER A 2 -4.13 14.93 -3.13
N VAL A 3 -4.99 15.66 -2.39
CA VAL A 3 -4.56 16.38 -1.17
C VAL A 3 -4.33 15.40 -0.03
N PHE A 4 -5.25 14.46 0.18
CA PHE A 4 -5.18 13.45 1.24
C PHE A 4 -3.89 12.60 1.15
N SER A 5 -3.53 12.17 -0.05
CA SER A 5 -2.36 11.33 -0.28
C SER A 5 -1.02 12.04 -0.03
N LEU A 6 -0.98 13.38 -0.03
CA LEU A 6 0.25 14.17 0.13
C LEU A 6 0.34 14.91 1.46
N GLU A 7 -0.77 15.49 1.91
CA GLU A 7 -0.77 16.45 3.02
C GLU A 7 -1.36 15.88 4.31
N ASP A 8 -2.28 14.91 4.22
CA ASP A 8 -2.92 14.36 5.41
C ASP A 8 -1.95 13.42 6.16
N PRO A 9 -1.91 13.45 7.52
CA PRO A 9 -1.08 12.57 8.34
C PRO A 9 -1.71 11.18 8.56
N SER A 10 -2.94 10.93 8.09
CA SER A 10 -3.64 9.66 8.27
C SER A 10 -3.03 8.49 7.51
N PRO A 11 -2.74 8.55 6.20
CA PRO A 11 -2.30 7.38 5.46
C PRO A 11 -0.84 7.01 5.71
N ASN A 12 -0.54 5.73 5.58
CA ASN A 12 0.83 5.23 5.51
C ASN A 12 1.40 5.56 4.13
N ARG A 13 2.68 5.92 4.09
CA ARG A 13 3.46 6.04 2.85
C ARG A 13 4.62 5.06 2.96
N LEU A 14 4.58 4.00 2.18
CA LEU A 14 5.51 2.86 2.25
C LEU A 14 6.29 2.76 0.95
N GLY A 15 7.53 2.30 0.99
CA GLY A 15 8.31 1.97 -0.21
C GLY A 15 7.64 0.85 -1.00
N PHE A 16 7.67 0.99 -2.33
CA PHE A 16 7.18 -0.04 -3.23
C PHE A 16 8.01 -1.32 -3.09
N GLU A 17 7.31 -2.43 -2.87
CA GLU A 17 7.84 -3.79 -2.98
C GLU A 17 6.73 -4.65 -3.60
N LEU A 18 7.04 -5.38 -4.67
CA LEU A 18 6.03 -5.99 -5.54
C LEU A 18 5.21 -7.06 -4.79
N GLU A 19 5.86 -7.97 -4.07
CA GLU A 19 5.15 -9.04 -3.34
C GLU A 19 4.31 -8.48 -2.18
N ARG A 20 4.80 -7.45 -1.49
CA ARG A 20 4.09 -6.69 -0.46
C ARG A 20 2.84 -6.05 -1.04
N VAL A 21 2.94 -5.39 -2.20
CA VAL A 21 1.79 -4.78 -2.90
C VAL A 21 0.76 -5.85 -3.28
N MET A 22 1.21 -6.94 -3.89
CA MET A 22 0.34 -8.03 -4.37
C MET A 22 -0.45 -8.72 -3.25
N ARG A 23 0.03 -8.68 -2.01
CA ARG A 23 -0.67 -9.22 -0.82
C ARG A 23 -1.46 -8.18 -0.03
N THR A 24 -1.49 -6.90 -0.43
CA THR A 24 -2.18 -5.86 0.37
C THR A 24 -3.65 -5.77 0.02
N LEU A 25 -4.52 -5.87 1.03
CA LEU A 25 -5.94 -5.54 0.86
C LEU A 25 -6.12 -4.05 0.53
N TYR A 26 -7.10 -3.72 -0.31
CA TYR A 26 -7.41 -2.34 -0.67
C TYR A 26 -8.93 -2.11 -0.66
N ARG A 27 -9.34 -0.83 -0.60
CA ARG A 27 -10.75 -0.42 -0.68
C ARG A 27 -10.97 0.44 -1.92
N ILE A 28 -12.05 0.18 -2.66
CA ILE A 28 -12.36 0.90 -3.89
C ILE A 28 -13.24 2.14 -3.69
N ASP A 29 -13.90 2.25 -2.53
CA ASP A 29 -14.98 3.21 -2.28
C ASP A 29 -14.58 4.37 -1.34
N ASP A 30 -13.33 4.39 -0.88
CA ASP A 30 -12.80 5.26 0.17
C ASP A 30 -11.36 5.71 -0.13
N PHE A 31 -10.82 6.64 0.67
CA PHE A 31 -9.40 7.02 0.57
C PHE A 31 -8.50 5.87 1.02
N GLN A 32 -7.34 5.75 0.38
CA GLN A 32 -6.41 4.66 0.67
C GLN A 32 -5.72 4.89 2.02
N GLN A 33 -5.63 3.83 2.83
CA GLN A 33 -4.90 3.85 4.10
C GLN A 33 -3.39 3.67 3.91
N VAL A 34 -2.96 3.20 2.73
CA VAL A 34 -1.56 3.00 2.32
C VAL A 34 -1.36 3.52 0.90
N TYR A 35 -0.29 4.28 0.69
CA TYR A 35 0.26 4.62 -0.62
C TYR A 35 1.67 4.01 -0.76
N PHE A 36 1.91 3.30 -1.86
CA PHE A 36 3.23 2.79 -2.19
C PHE A 36 4.00 3.79 -3.05
N VAL A 37 5.17 4.18 -2.58
CA VAL A 37 6.05 5.17 -3.19
C VAL A 37 7.09 4.44 -4.02
N ILE A 38 7.10 4.70 -5.33
CA ILE A 38 8.10 4.20 -6.27
C ILE A 38 9.22 5.23 -6.43
N ASP A 39 10.44 4.75 -6.68
CA ASP A 39 11.58 5.64 -6.95
C ASP A 39 11.48 6.31 -8.32
N SER A 40 10.97 5.59 -9.32
CA SER A 40 10.78 6.09 -10.69
C SER A 40 9.83 5.21 -11.50
N LEU A 41 9.34 5.74 -12.62
CA LEU A 41 8.56 4.97 -13.60
C LEU A 41 9.40 3.87 -14.28
N GLU A 42 10.70 4.11 -14.48
CA GLU A 42 11.64 3.12 -15.03
C GLU A 42 11.73 1.90 -14.10
N ALA A 43 11.95 2.13 -12.80
CA ALA A 43 12.02 1.07 -11.80
C ALA A 43 10.72 0.26 -11.73
N LEU A 44 9.57 0.93 -11.74
CA LEU A 44 8.28 0.23 -11.76
C LEU A 44 8.10 -0.62 -13.03
N LYS A 45 8.48 -0.07 -14.19
CA LYS A 45 8.44 -0.80 -15.45
C LYS A 45 9.32 -2.04 -15.40
N ASP A 46 10.56 -1.92 -14.93
CA ASP A 46 11.49 -3.03 -14.81
C ASP A 46 10.96 -4.15 -13.92
N GLU A 47 10.29 -3.81 -12.81
CA GLU A 47 9.58 -4.78 -11.97
C GLU A 47 8.46 -5.49 -12.72
N THR A 48 7.65 -4.76 -13.49
CA THR A 48 6.52 -5.34 -14.25
C THR A 48 6.94 -6.16 -15.48
N LEU A 49 8.18 -6.04 -15.94
CA LEU A 49 8.72 -6.81 -17.07
C LEU A 49 9.31 -8.17 -16.64
N LYS A 50 9.42 -8.43 -15.34
CA LYS A 50 9.87 -9.72 -14.81
C LYS A 50 8.85 -10.82 -15.08
N ASP A 51 9.30 -12.06 -15.01
CA ASP A 51 8.39 -13.21 -15.01
C ASP A 51 7.65 -13.28 -13.67
N PHE A 52 6.32 -13.17 -13.71
CA PHE A 52 5.47 -13.21 -12.52
C PHE A 52 5.13 -14.64 -12.11
N GLY A 53 5.38 -15.66 -12.93
CA GLY A 53 5.12 -17.07 -12.59
C GLY A 53 5.74 -17.47 -11.24
N PRO A 54 7.07 -17.34 -11.07
CA PRO A 54 7.73 -17.63 -9.81
C PRO A 54 7.27 -16.76 -8.64
N ILE A 55 6.73 -15.56 -8.91
CA ILE A 55 6.18 -14.67 -7.88
C ILE A 55 4.85 -15.25 -7.39
N TYR A 56 3.94 -15.61 -8.30
CA TYR A 56 2.68 -16.25 -7.95
C TYR A 56 2.90 -17.53 -7.14
N ASP A 57 3.85 -18.37 -7.54
CA ASP A 57 4.21 -19.60 -6.80
C ASP A 57 4.66 -19.30 -5.35
N ARG A 58 5.39 -18.19 -5.13
CA ARG A 58 5.80 -17.78 -3.77
C ARG A 58 4.67 -17.14 -2.98
N LEU A 59 3.65 -16.60 -3.64
CA LEU A 59 2.52 -15.93 -3.01
C LEU A 59 1.36 -16.89 -2.73
N GLU A 60 1.29 -18.01 -3.44
CA GLU A 60 0.26 -19.03 -3.25
C GLU A 60 0.20 -19.50 -1.78
N GLY A 61 -1.01 -19.48 -1.22
CA GLY A 61 -1.26 -19.91 0.16
C GLY A 61 -0.76 -18.97 1.26
N LYS A 62 -0.15 -17.82 0.93
CA LYS A 62 0.19 -16.79 1.92
C LYS A 62 -1.05 -15.98 2.28
N ASP A 63 -1.15 -15.59 3.54
CA ASP A 63 -2.23 -14.72 4.03
C ASP A 63 -2.19 -13.34 3.37
N ASP A 64 -3.33 -12.68 3.25
CA ASP A 64 -3.37 -11.28 2.87
C ASP A 64 -2.87 -10.38 4.01
N ILE A 65 -2.33 -9.23 3.64
CA ILE A 65 -1.88 -8.20 4.56
C ILE A 65 -3.00 -7.17 4.71
N ALA A 66 -3.38 -6.89 5.96
CA ALA A 66 -4.39 -5.90 6.27
C ALA A 66 -4.03 -4.53 5.67
N ILE A 67 -5.06 -3.80 5.25
CA ILE A 67 -4.96 -2.57 4.46
C ILE A 67 -4.15 -1.45 5.15
N GLU A 68 -4.09 -1.46 6.49
CA GLU A 68 -3.40 -0.48 7.32
C GLU A 68 -2.05 -0.98 7.88
N ALA A 69 -1.72 -2.25 7.66
CA ALA A 69 -0.57 -2.89 8.30
C ALA A 69 0.76 -2.30 7.81
N ILE A 70 1.67 -2.10 8.77
CA ILE A 70 3.09 -1.82 8.52
C ILE A 70 3.88 -3.03 8.99
N LEU A 71 4.57 -3.70 8.08
CA LEU A 71 5.42 -4.83 8.38
C LEU A 71 6.82 -4.37 8.83
N PRO A 72 7.55 -5.19 9.61
CA PRO A 72 8.94 -4.88 9.99
C PRO A 72 9.89 -4.72 8.80
N THR A 73 9.55 -5.30 7.66
CA THR A 73 10.32 -5.23 6.41
C THR A 73 9.98 -4.03 5.54
N ASP A 74 8.96 -3.24 5.89
CA ASP A 74 8.55 -2.10 5.07
C ASP A 74 9.54 -0.93 5.22
N THR A 75 9.91 -0.31 4.11
CA THR A 75 10.51 1.02 4.11
C THR A 75 9.42 2.05 4.41
N VAL A 76 9.46 2.68 5.59
CA VAL A 76 8.40 3.59 6.03
C VAL A 76 8.81 5.04 5.79
N PHE A 77 8.16 5.72 4.85
CA PHE A 77 8.28 7.17 4.64
C PHE A 77 7.36 7.95 5.56
N THR A 78 6.15 7.42 5.81
CA THR A 78 5.23 7.98 6.78
C THR A 78 4.50 6.86 7.50
N ARG A 79 4.61 6.85 8.83
CA ARG A 79 3.73 6.05 9.70
C ARG A 79 2.45 6.85 9.93
N GLY A 80 1.42 6.54 9.14
CA GLY A 80 0.15 7.22 9.18
C GLY A 80 -0.58 7.00 10.50
N THR A 81 -1.33 8.01 10.94
CA THR A 81 -2.14 7.94 12.17
C THR A 81 -3.38 7.05 12.03
N GLN A 82 -3.79 6.74 10.80
CA GLN A 82 -5.04 6.05 10.47
C GLN A 82 -6.31 6.75 11.01
N ALA A 83 -6.19 8.02 11.40
CA ALA A 83 -7.26 8.77 12.05
C ALA A 83 -8.49 8.96 11.15
N TYR A 84 -8.32 9.10 9.83
CA TYR A 84 -9.43 9.22 8.89
C TYR A 84 -10.28 7.93 8.87
N ALA A 85 -9.62 6.78 8.70
CA ALA A 85 -10.31 5.49 8.67
C ALA A 85 -10.96 5.17 10.03
N ALA A 86 -10.25 5.44 11.14
CA ALA A 86 -10.77 5.23 12.49
C ALA A 86 -12.01 6.09 12.82
N LYS A 87 -12.19 7.24 12.15
CA LYS A 87 -13.38 8.10 12.28
C LYS A 87 -14.58 7.64 11.44
N GLY A 88 -14.46 6.55 10.69
CA GLY A 88 -15.50 6.03 9.80
C GLY A 88 -15.24 6.27 8.32
N GLY A 89 -14.05 6.78 7.96
CA GLY A 89 -13.66 7.02 6.58
C GLY A 89 -14.64 7.95 5.86
N ARG A 90 -15.01 7.60 4.63
CA ARG A 90 -15.99 8.37 3.85
C ARG A 90 -17.37 8.50 4.50
N PHE A 91 -17.70 7.64 5.45
CA PHE A 91 -18.98 7.64 6.17
C PHE A 91 -18.92 8.31 7.54
N ALA A 92 -17.78 8.94 7.89
CA ALA A 92 -17.67 9.75 9.09
C ALA A 92 -18.72 10.88 9.08
N ALA A 93 -19.52 10.97 10.15
CA ALA A 93 -20.53 11.99 10.37
C ALA A 93 -19.92 13.34 10.77
#